data_AF-A0A2P4S969-F1
#
_entry.id   AF-A0A2P4S969-F1
#
_cell.length_a   1.000
_cell.length_b   1.000
_cell.length_c   1.000
_cell.angle_alpha   90.00
_cell.angle_beta   90.00
_cell.angle_gamma   90.00
#
_symmetry.space_group_name_H-M   'P 1'
#
loop_
_entity.id
_entity.type
_entity.pdbx_description
1 polymer ?
#
loop_
_entity_poly.entity_id
_entity_poly.type
_entity_poly.pdbx_seq_one_letter_code
_entity_poly.pdbx_strand_id
1 'polypeptide(L)' 'MSLWVKQNNRCPLCQQDWVVQRIGK' A
#
# COMPACT_ATOMS: atom_id res chain seq x y z
N MET A 1 -10.63 5.72 -3.85
CA MET A 1 -9.39 5.34 -3.13
C MET A 1 -8.56 4.24 -3.82
N SER A 2 -9.14 3.36 -4.64
CA SER A 2 -8.44 2.18 -5.20
C SER A 2 -7.38 2.45 -6.27
N LEU A 3 -7.58 3.46 -7.14
CA LEU A 3 -6.62 3.79 -8.21
C LEU A 3 -5.35 4.47 -7.68
N TRP A 4 -5.48 5.31 -6.67
CA TRP A 4 -4.36 6.04 -6.10
C TRP A 4 -3.37 5.10 -5.40
N VAL A 5 -3.87 4.12 -4.65
CA VAL A 5 -3.05 3.09 -3.99
C VAL A 5 -2.28 2.23 -5.03
N LYS A 6 -2.88 1.95 -6.19
CA LYS A 6 -2.19 1.23 -7.28
C LYS A 6 -1.04 2.04 -7.89
N GLN A 7 -1.20 3.36 -8.00
CA GLN A 7 -0.18 4.24 -8.57
C GLN A 7 0.89 4.63 -7.54
N ASN A 8 0.51 4.77 -6.28
CA ASN A 8 1.37 5.10 -5.15
C ASN A 8 1.45 3.87 -4.24
N ASN A 9 2.10 2.82 -4.74
CA ASN A 9 2.26 1.57 -4.01
C ASN A 9 3.34 1.65 -2.91
N ARG A 10 3.70 2.87 -2.47
CA ARG A 10 4.64 3.16 -1.40
C ARG A 10 3.96 3.94 -0.29
N CYS A 11 4.35 3.67 0.95
CA CYS A 11 3.90 4.41 2.11
C CYS A 11 4.39 5.86 2.02
N PRO A 12 3.51 6.87 2.12
CA PRO A 12 3.94 8.27 1.96
C PRO A 12 4.90 8.75 3.06
N LEU A 13 4.91 8.09 4.22
CA LEU A 13 5.74 8.46 5.36
C LEU A 13 7.16 7.87 5.32
N CYS A 14 7.27 6.59 4.93
CA CYS A 14 8.55 5.88 4.93
C CYS A 14 9.04 5.48 3.54
N GLN A 15 8.27 5.77 2.48
CA GLN A 15 8.54 5.42 1.08
C GLN A 15 8.72 3.91 0.82
N GLN A 16 8.37 3.07 1.79
CA GLN A 16 8.47 1.62 1.68
C GLN A 16 7.27 1.06 0.91
N ASP A 17 7.48 0.07 0.05
CA ASP A 17 6.39 -0.52 -0.73
C ASP A 17 5.32 -1.13 0.19
N TRP A 18 4.05 -0.91 -0.12
CA TRP A 18 2.93 -1.50 0.59
C TRP A 18 2.96 -3.01 0.38
N VAL A 19 3.36 -3.72 1.43
CA VAL A 19 3.18 -5.18 1.47
C VAL A 19 1.77 -5.41 1.97
N VAL A 20 0.90 -5.93 1.12
CA VAL A 20 -0.44 -6.37 1.53
C VAL A 20 -0.28 -7.54 2.50
N GLN A 21 -0.18 -7.21 3.78
CA GLN A 21 -0.23 -8.19 4.86
C GLN A 21 -1.69 -8.65 4.93
N ARG A 22 -1.97 -9.89 4.54
CA ARG A 22 -3.30 -10.47 4.71
C ARG A 22 -3.53 -10.64 6.22
N ILE A 23 -4.25 -9.72 6.83
CA ILE A 23 -4.82 -9.96 8.16
C ILE A 23 -5.98 -10.95 7.93
N GLY A 24 -5.90 -12.11 8.60
CA GLY A 24 -6.67 -13.31 8.24
C GLY A 24 -8.20 -13.17 8.27
N LYS A 25 -8.81 -13.99 7.39
CA LYS A 25 -10.23 -14.31 7.07
C LYS A 25 -11.30 -13.22 7.16
#